data_AF-A0A956YSW9-F1
#
_entry.id   AF-A0A956YSW9-F1
#
_cell.length_a   1.000
_cell.length_b   1.000
_cell.length_c   1.000
_cell.angle_alpha   90.00
_cell.angle_beta   90.00
_cell.angle_gamma   90.00
#
_symmetry.space_group_name_H-M   'P 1'
#
loop_
_entity.id
_entity.type
_entity.pdbx_description
1 polymer ?
#
loop_
_entity_poly.entity_id
_entity_poly.type
_entity_poly.pdbx_seq_one_letter_code
_entity_poly.pdbx_strand_id
1 'polypeptide(L)'
;MRFVKQYGVGKAVVRLRDIKDRIQAMLIGEISELILKSGAQSVPDANKLLNDLEGAMLTRVNDKFAAMGLRIKAFEANPFQAKQDVSLDELRNYVSLDVWERVQRLVIAQKAAENEGLGGSLAGAGVGLGVGQQIGAALNPDMAELQRQLMQQQLMMQQMMTNMAQQNQPQQAEGSEAATAAPKTKAEVQAMLDSLDMKLANGEISEAVYNRLVEKWQQRLSEME
;
A
#
# COMPACT_ATOMS: atom_id res chain seq x y z
N MET A 1 -57.91 -3.71 -6.56
CA MET A 1 -57.36 -2.33 -6.71
C MET A 1 -56.01 -2.09 -5.99
N ARG A 2 -55.20 -3.11 -5.60
CA ARG A 2 -53.93 -2.89 -4.88
C ARG A 2 -52.89 -2.13 -5.72
N PHE A 3 -52.72 -2.52 -6.98
CA PHE A 3 -51.80 -1.87 -7.91
C PHE A 3 -52.12 -0.37 -8.11
N VAL A 4 -53.38 -0.04 -8.43
CA VAL A 4 -53.79 1.36 -8.63
C VAL A 4 -53.58 2.21 -7.37
N LYS A 5 -53.85 1.66 -6.18
CA LYS A 5 -53.56 2.34 -4.91
C LYS A 5 -52.07 2.61 -4.69
N GLN A 6 -51.20 1.67 -5.09
CA GLN A 6 -49.75 1.77 -4.90
C GLN A 6 -49.03 2.62 -5.94
N TYR A 7 -49.57 2.70 -7.16
CA TYR A 7 -48.88 3.32 -8.30
C TYR A 7 -49.59 4.54 -8.86
N GLY A 8 -50.92 4.61 -8.79
CA GLY A 8 -51.74 5.65 -9.41
C GLY A 8 -52.21 6.77 -8.48
N VAL A 9 -52.08 6.62 -7.17
CA VAL A 9 -52.53 7.66 -6.23
C VAL A 9 -51.58 8.85 -6.29
N GLY A 10 -52.13 10.04 -6.51
CA GLY A 10 -51.37 11.30 -6.56
C GLY A 10 -50.62 11.55 -7.87
N LYS A 11 -50.77 10.69 -8.89
CA LYS A 11 -50.18 10.88 -10.22
C LYS A 11 -51.26 11.04 -11.27
N ALA A 12 -51.17 12.09 -12.08
CA ALA A 12 -52.07 12.31 -13.22
C ALA A 12 -51.94 11.22 -14.29
N VAL A 13 -50.71 10.73 -14.50
CA VAL A 13 -50.40 9.60 -15.39
C VAL A 13 -49.32 8.74 -14.74
N VAL A 14 -49.50 7.42 -14.78
CA VAL A 14 -48.46 6.44 -14.42
C VAL A 14 -47.89 5.87 -15.69
N ARG A 15 -46.57 5.99 -15.88
CA ARG A 15 -45.89 5.41 -17.04
C ARG A 15 -45.30 4.05 -16.67
N LEU A 16 -45.15 3.19 -17.67
CA LEU A 16 -44.49 1.89 -17.48
C LEU A 16 -43.07 2.02 -16.95
N ARG A 17 -42.36 3.09 -17.35
CA ARG A 17 -41.02 3.42 -16.83
C ARG A 17 -41.03 3.62 -15.31
N ASP A 18 -42.02 4.35 -14.77
CA ASP A 18 -42.09 4.61 -13.33
C ASP A 18 -42.28 3.32 -12.51
N ILE A 19 -43.04 2.36 -13.08
CA ILE A 19 -43.24 1.04 -12.48
C ILE A 19 -41.95 0.22 -12.55
N LYS A 20 -41.28 0.22 -13.72
CA LYS A 20 -40.00 -0.44 -13.93
C LYS A 20 -38.94 0.07 -12.95
N ASP A 21 -38.76 1.38 -12.85
CA ASP A 21 -37.72 1.99 -12.02
C ASP A 21 -37.91 1.63 -10.54
N ARG A 22 -39.16 1.63 -10.05
CA ARG A 22 -39.47 1.21 -8.68
C ARG A 22 -39.19 -0.27 -8.44
N ILE A 23 -39.59 -1.14 -9.37
CA ILE A 23 -39.31 -2.58 -9.27
C ILE A 23 -37.80 -2.81 -9.29
N GLN A 24 -37.06 -2.14 -10.17
CA GLN A 24 -35.60 -2.23 -10.24
C GLN A 24 -34.93 -1.78 -8.94
N ALA A 25 -35.32 -0.63 -8.39
CA ALA A 25 -34.79 -0.15 -7.12
C ALA A 25 -35.04 -1.14 -5.97
N MET A 26 -36.24 -1.73 -5.92
CA MET A 26 -36.59 -2.75 -4.92
C MET A 26 -35.77 -4.03 -5.10
N LEU A 27 -35.63 -4.54 -6.34
CA LEU A 27 -34.84 -5.73 -6.63
C LEU A 27 -33.36 -5.52 -6.32
N ILE A 28 -32.78 -4.37 -6.71
CA ILE A 28 -31.38 -4.06 -6.44
C ILE A 28 -31.11 -4.06 -4.95
N GLY A 29 -31.97 -3.45 -4.14
CA GLY A 29 -31.82 -3.45 -2.68
C GLY A 29 -31.77 -4.86 -2.08
N GLU A 30 -32.66 -5.75 -2.51
CA GLU A 30 -32.68 -7.13 -2.03
C GLU A 30 -31.49 -7.96 -2.53
N ILE A 31 -31.11 -7.81 -3.80
CA ILE A 31 -29.95 -8.49 -4.38
C ILE A 31 -28.68 -8.07 -3.64
N SER A 32 -28.49 -6.77 -3.41
CA SER A 32 -27.36 -6.25 -2.64
C SER A 32 -27.33 -6.82 -1.22
N GLU A 33 -28.47 -6.87 -0.53
CA GLU A 33 -28.52 -7.45 0.81
C GLU A 33 -28.18 -8.95 0.82
N LEU A 34 -28.68 -9.72 -0.16
CA LEU A 34 -28.40 -11.14 -0.28
C LEU A 34 -26.94 -11.42 -0.60
N ILE A 35 -26.34 -10.67 -1.55
CA ILE A 35 -24.92 -10.82 -1.89
C ILE A 35 -24.04 -10.48 -0.68
N LEU A 36 -24.35 -9.42 0.06
CA LEU A 36 -23.59 -9.07 1.26
C LEU A 36 -23.70 -10.14 2.36
N LYS A 37 -24.88 -10.76 2.51
CA LYS A 37 -25.11 -11.83 3.49
C LYS A 37 -24.54 -13.19 3.07
N SER A 38 -24.31 -13.41 1.78
CA SER A 38 -23.76 -14.68 1.29
C SER A 38 -22.28 -14.87 1.63
N GLY A 39 -21.59 -13.78 1.99
CA GLY A 39 -20.16 -13.79 2.29
C GLY A 39 -19.26 -13.90 1.05
N ALA A 40 -19.83 -13.86 -0.16
CA ALA A 40 -19.06 -13.92 -1.40
C ALA A 40 -18.04 -12.77 -1.48
N GLN A 41 -16.76 -13.11 -1.63
CA GLN A 41 -15.66 -12.15 -1.72
C GLN A 41 -15.21 -11.88 -3.17
N SER A 42 -15.65 -12.71 -4.11
CA SER A 42 -15.23 -12.64 -5.51
C SER A 42 -16.37 -12.97 -6.47
N VAL A 43 -16.24 -12.53 -7.72
CA VAL A 43 -17.21 -12.85 -8.79
C VAL A 43 -17.37 -14.37 -8.99
N PRO A 44 -16.29 -15.18 -9.05
CA PRO A 44 -16.44 -16.63 -9.10
C PRO A 44 -17.20 -17.21 -7.91
N ASP A 45 -16.98 -16.72 -6.69
CA ASP A 45 -17.68 -17.21 -5.50
C ASP A 45 -19.16 -16.85 -5.52
N ALA A 46 -19.50 -15.62 -5.94
CA ALA A 46 -20.89 -15.21 -6.15
C ALA A 46 -21.58 -16.10 -7.21
N ASN A 47 -20.87 -16.48 -8.28
CA ASN A 47 -21.39 -17.37 -9.32
C ASN A 47 -21.58 -18.82 -8.84
N LYS A 48 -20.76 -19.32 -7.90
CA LYS A 48 -21.00 -20.65 -7.28
C LYS A 48 -22.30 -20.68 -6.48
N LEU A 49 -22.66 -19.54 -5.88
CA LEU A 49 -23.85 -19.38 -5.05
C LEU A 49 -25.08 -18.92 -5.85
N LEU A 50 -24.99 -18.81 -7.18
CA LEU A 50 -26.02 -18.17 -8.00
C LEU A 50 -27.39 -18.84 -7.85
N ASN A 51 -27.46 -20.17 -7.93
CA ASN A 51 -28.72 -20.90 -7.79
C ASN A 51 -29.35 -20.72 -6.40
N ASP A 52 -28.53 -20.71 -5.35
CA ASP A 52 -29.00 -20.49 -3.98
C ASP A 52 -29.52 -19.05 -3.80
N LEU A 53 -28.81 -18.08 -4.38
CA LEU A 53 -29.21 -16.67 -4.41
C LEU A 53 -30.53 -16.49 -5.17
N GLU A 54 -30.74 -17.17 -6.29
CA GLU A 54 -31.99 -17.13 -7.05
C GLU A 54 -33.18 -17.64 -6.24
N GLY A 55 -33.02 -18.79 -5.57
CA GLY A 55 -34.08 -19.36 -4.71
C GLY A 55 -34.38 -18.47 -3.50
N ALA A 56 -33.34 -17.96 -2.83
CA ALA A 56 -33.49 -17.02 -1.72
C ALA A 56 -34.17 -15.71 -2.18
N MET A 57 -33.79 -15.20 -3.35
CA MET A 57 -34.38 -13.99 -3.92
C MET A 57 -35.85 -14.21 -4.22
N LEU A 58 -36.22 -15.27 -4.95
CA LEU A 58 -37.60 -15.59 -5.29
C LEU A 58 -38.51 -15.66 -4.04
N THR A 59 -37.98 -16.22 -2.94
CA THR A 59 -38.68 -16.29 -1.66
C THR A 59 -38.92 -14.89 -1.08
N ARG A 60 -37.88 -14.02 -1.04
CA ARG A 60 -37.98 -12.67 -0.48
C ARG A 60 -38.84 -11.72 -1.29
N VAL A 61 -38.75 -11.76 -2.62
CA VAL A 61 -39.54 -10.83 -3.46
C VAL A 61 -41.00 -11.24 -3.60
N ASN A 62 -41.37 -12.49 -3.30
CA ASN A 62 -42.74 -12.95 -3.47
C ASN A 62 -43.75 -12.05 -2.73
N ASP A 63 -43.50 -11.77 -1.46
CA ASP A 63 -44.35 -10.92 -0.62
C ASP A 63 -44.40 -9.48 -1.13
N LYS A 64 -43.27 -8.95 -1.61
CA LYS A 64 -43.19 -7.60 -2.16
C LYS A 64 -43.98 -7.48 -3.46
N PHE A 65 -43.86 -8.44 -4.36
CA PHE A 65 -44.65 -8.49 -5.59
C PHE A 65 -46.14 -8.64 -5.27
N ALA A 66 -46.51 -9.51 -4.33
CA ALA A 66 -47.90 -9.69 -3.90
C ALA A 66 -48.51 -8.41 -3.30
N ALA A 67 -47.72 -7.64 -2.53
CA ALA A 67 -48.13 -6.33 -2.01
C ALA A 67 -48.39 -5.32 -3.13
N MET A 68 -47.63 -5.42 -4.23
CA MET A 68 -47.82 -4.62 -5.44
C MET A 68 -48.96 -5.13 -6.35
N GLY A 69 -49.57 -6.27 -6.01
CA GLY A 69 -50.61 -6.92 -6.84
C GLY A 69 -50.05 -7.66 -8.05
N LEU A 70 -48.76 -8.01 -8.01
CA LEU A 70 -48.06 -8.78 -9.02
C LEU A 70 -47.74 -10.18 -8.48
N ARG A 71 -47.43 -11.12 -9.37
CA ARG A 71 -46.91 -12.44 -9.00
C ARG A 71 -45.63 -12.68 -9.76
N ILE A 72 -44.57 -13.06 -9.04
CA ILE A 72 -43.34 -13.58 -9.63
C ILE A 72 -43.43 -15.10 -9.70
N LYS A 73 -43.03 -15.69 -10.84
CA LYS A 73 -43.04 -17.15 -11.04
C LYS A 73 -41.66 -17.76 -10.86
N ALA A 74 -40.66 -17.07 -11.40
CA ALA A 74 -39.26 -17.45 -11.34
C ALA A 74 -38.42 -16.17 -11.22
N PHE A 75 -37.25 -16.32 -10.63
CA PHE A 75 -36.20 -15.31 -10.63
C PHE A 75 -34.96 -16.00 -11.20
N GLU A 76 -34.42 -15.46 -12.28
CA GLU A 76 -33.25 -15.99 -12.98
C GLU A 76 -32.27 -14.85 -13.17
N ALA A 77 -31.01 -15.10 -12.91
CA ALA A 77 -29.93 -14.14 -13.02
C ALA A 77 -28.85 -14.67 -13.98
N ASN A 78 -28.35 -13.78 -14.83
CA ASN A 78 -27.13 -14.09 -15.56
C ASN A 78 -25.95 -14.17 -14.59
N PRO A 79 -24.92 -14.99 -14.89
CA PRO A 79 -23.69 -15.01 -14.11
C PRO A 79 -23.10 -13.60 -13.98
N PHE A 80 -22.65 -13.30 -12.77
CA PHE A 80 -21.94 -12.07 -12.47
C PHE A 80 -20.66 -11.99 -13.30
N GLN A 81 -20.38 -10.79 -13.79
CA GLN A 81 -19.17 -10.49 -14.56
C GLN A 81 -18.38 -9.44 -13.82
N ALA A 82 -17.06 -9.63 -13.76
CA ALA A 82 -16.17 -8.59 -13.30
C ALA A 82 -16.19 -7.43 -14.30
N LYS A 83 -16.20 -6.21 -13.79
CA LYS A 83 -15.99 -5.04 -14.64
C LYS A 83 -14.58 -5.12 -15.23
N GLN A 84 -14.51 -5.03 -16.55
CA GLN A 84 -13.25 -5.02 -17.28
C GLN A 84 -12.71 -3.59 -17.33
N ASP A 85 -11.40 -3.46 -17.56
CA ASP A 85 -10.73 -2.17 -17.79
C ASP A 85 -10.93 -1.14 -16.66
N VAL A 86 -11.05 -1.61 -15.42
CA VAL A 86 -11.15 -0.75 -14.24
C VAL A 86 -9.79 -0.11 -13.98
N SER A 87 -9.74 1.23 -14.05
CA SER A 87 -8.53 1.98 -13.70
C SER A 87 -8.18 1.82 -12.22
N LEU A 88 -6.91 2.02 -11.86
CA LEU A 88 -6.46 1.93 -10.47
C LEU A 88 -7.22 2.89 -9.53
N ASP A 89 -7.54 4.09 -10.00
CA ASP A 89 -8.31 5.07 -9.25
C ASP A 89 -9.76 4.63 -9.03
N GLU A 90 -10.36 4.02 -10.05
CA GLU A 90 -11.72 3.52 -9.97
C GLU A 90 -11.84 2.28 -9.08
N LEU A 91 -10.79 1.45 -9.03
CA LEU A 91 -10.72 0.26 -8.19
C LEU A 91 -10.99 0.59 -6.72
N ARG A 92 -10.58 1.77 -6.25
CA ARG A 92 -10.83 2.27 -4.89
C ARG A 92 -12.31 2.24 -4.48
N ASN A 93 -13.23 2.36 -5.44
CA ASN A 93 -14.67 2.37 -5.17
C ASN A 93 -15.27 0.97 -5.02
N TYR A 94 -14.52 -0.07 -5.37
CA TYR A 94 -15.02 -1.45 -5.42
C TYR A 94 -14.35 -2.38 -4.41
N VAL A 95 -13.16 -2.02 -3.93
CA VAL A 95 -12.40 -2.83 -2.97
C VAL A 95 -12.26 -2.11 -1.64
N SER A 96 -11.94 -2.86 -0.59
CA SER A 96 -11.63 -2.28 0.72
C SER A 96 -10.35 -1.44 0.66
N LEU A 97 -10.24 -0.45 1.56
CA LEU A 97 -9.09 0.46 1.61
C LEU A 97 -7.76 -0.30 1.77
N ASP A 98 -7.74 -1.39 2.54
CA ASP A 98 -6.54 -2.20 2.74
C ASP A 98 -6.09 -2.93 1.46
N VAL A 99 -7.03 -3.45 0.66
CA VAL A 99 -6.73 -4.08 -0.63
C VAL A 99 -6.22 -3.04 -1.60
N TRP A 100 -6.86 -1.87 -1.66
CA TRP A 100 -6.42 -0.77 -2.50
C TRP A 100 -5.00 -0.30 -2.16
N GLU A 101 -4.68 -0.12 -0.87
CA GLU A 101 -3.33 0.26 -0.44
C GLU A 101 -2.29 -0.79 -0.83
N ARG A 102 -2.61 -2.08 -0.69
CA ARG A 102 -1.72 -3.17 -1.12
C ARG A 102 -1.45 -3.10 -2.62
N VAL A 103 -2.49 -2.93 -3.44
CA VAL A 103 -2.35 -2.80 -4.89
C VAL A 103 -1.52 -1.58 -5.25
N GLN A 104 -1.78 -0.43 -4.61
CA GLN A 104 -1.02 0.80 -4.88
C GLN A 104 0.47 0.68 -4.50
N ARG A 105 0.79 0.03 -3.38
CA ARG A 105 2.18 -0.26 -2.99
C ARG A 105 2.89 -1.14 -4.02
N LEU A 106 2.20 -2.15 -4.56
CA LEU A 106 2.77 -3.01 -5.61
C LEU A 106 3.05 -2.22 -6.90
N VAL A 107 2.15 -1.33 -7.30
CA VAL A 107 2.35 -0.46 -8.48
C VAL A 107 3.55 0.47 -8.29
N ILE A 108 3.71 1.07 -7.10
CA ILE A 108 4.88 1.92 -6.79
C ILE A 108 6.17 1.10 -6.83
N ALA A 109 6.17 -0.11 -6.25
CA ALA A 109 7.33 -0.99 -6.28
C ALA A 109 7.71 -1.41 -7.70
N GLN A 110 6.73 -1.76 -8.54
CA GLN A 110 6.95 -2.08 -9.96
C GLN A 110 7.54 -0.88 -10.70
N LYS A 111 6.96 0.31 -10.52
CA LYS A 111 7.45 1.54 -11.15
C LYS A 111 8.87 1.90 -10.68
N ALA A 112 9.19 1.69 -9.41
CA ALA A 112 10.54 1.90 -8.90
C ALA A 112 11.54 0.92 -9.55
N ALA A 113 11.19 -0.37 -9.60
CA ALA A 113 12.02 -1.41 -10.24
C ALA A 113 12.24 -1.16 -11.75
N GLU A 114 11.22 -0.68 -12.47
CA GLU A 114 11.35 -0.29 -13.89
C GLU A 114 12.32 0.89 -14.09
N ASN A 115 12.37 1.82 -13.14
CA ASN A 115 13.24 3.01 -13.23
C ASN A 115 14.66 2.79 -12.70
N GLU A 116 14.91 1.74 -11.90
CA GLU A 116 16.26 1.33 -11.52
C GLU A 116 17.10 0.87 -12.72
N GLY A 117 16.47 0.35 -13.79
CA GLY A 117 17.14 -0.05 -15.03
C GLY A 117 17.49 1.08 -16.01
N LEU A 118 16.86 2.25 -15.87
CA LEU A 118 17.03 3.40 -16.79
C LEU A 118 17.84 4.56 -16.19
N GLY A 119 18.16 4.49 -14.89
CA GLY A 119 18.76 5.60 -14.13
C GLY A 119 19.92 5.21 -13.22
N GLY A 120 20.55 4.05 -13.42
CA GLY A 120 21.63 3.52 -12.59
C GLY A 120 22.92 4.34 -12.52
N SER A 121 22.99 5.55 -13.10
CA SER A 121 24.15 6.43 -12.94
C SER A 121 23.88 7.89 -12.56
N LEU A 122 22.68 8.47 -12.66
CA LEU A 122 22.53 9.94 -12.43
C LEU A 122 21.21 10.45 -11.82
N ALA A 123 20.15 9.65 -11.60
CA ALA A 123 18.83 10.19 -11.20
C ALA A 123 18.45 10.02 -9.71
N GLY A 124 19.31 9.42 -8.89
CA GLY A 124 19.01 9.16 -7.46
C GLY A 124 19.31 10.32 -6.49
N ALA A 125 19.91 11.41 -6.95
CA ALA A 125 20.45 12.45 -6.04
C ALA A 125 19.55 13.69 -5.83
N GLY A 126 18.45 13.85 -6.58
CA GLY A 126 17.75 15.14 -6.64
C GLY A 126 16.37 15.24 -5.98
N VAL A 127 15.62 14.13 -5.87
CA VAL A 127 14.17 14.20 -5.54
C VAL A 127 13.77 13.30 -4.37
N GLY A 128 14.60 12.34 -3.97
CA GLY A 128 14.28 11.37 -2.91
C GLY A 128 14.54 11.81 -1.46
N LEU A 129 15.28 12.91 -1.23
CA LEU A 129 15.69 13.33 0.12
C LEU A 129 14.71 14.30 0.81
N GLY A 130 13.85 15.01 0.05
CA GLY A 130 12.95 16.02 0.61
C GLY A 130 11.61 15.49 1.13
N VAL A 131 11.05 14.47 0.47
CA VAL A 131 9.71 13.92 0.80
C VAL A 131 9.80 12.74 1.78
N GLY A 132 10.91 11.99 1.77
CA GLY A 132 11.13 10.86 2.68
C GLY A 132 11.21 11.26 4.16
N GLN A 133 11.71 12.45 4.47
CA GLN A 133 11.75 12.95 5.86
C GLN A 133 10.35 13.35 6.39
N GLN A 134 9.48 13.89 5.53
CA GLN A 134 8.13 14.28 5.95
C GLN A 134 7.17 13.08 6.05
N ILE A 135 7.27 12.10 5.16
CA ILE A 135 6.44 10.88 5.25
C ILE A 135 6.94 9.94 6.36
N GLY A 136 8.26 9.89 6.60
CA GLY A 136 8.83 9.12 7.72
C GLY A 136 8.37 9.61 9.09
N ALA A 137 8.21 10.93 9.27
CA ALA A 137 7.69 11.52 10.50
C ALA A 137 6.19 11.24 10.73
N ALA A 138 5.41 11.03 9.67
CA ALA A 138 3.98 10.72 9.77
C ALA A 138 3.71 9.24 10.07
N LEU A 139 4.61 8.33 9.66
CA LEU A 139 4.41 6.89 9.80
C LEU A 139 4.91 6.30 11.12
N ASN A 140 5.78 6.99 11.87
CA ASN A 140 6.38 6.41 13.06
C ASN A 140 6.81 7.45 14.12
N PRO A 141 5.86 7.96 14.94
CA PRO A 141 6.16 8.94 15.99
C PRO A 141 7.19 8.42 17.02
N ASP A 142 7.15 7.13 17.33
CA ASP A 142 8.07 6.49 18.29
C ASP A 142 9.54 6.49 17.81
N MET A 143 9.75 6.43 16.49
CA MET A 143 11.10 6.48 15.91
C MET A 143 11.65 7.91 15.85
N ALA A 144 10.78 8.91 15.72
CA ALA A 144 11.17 10.33 15.79
C ALA A 144 11.57 10.73 17.22
N GLU A 145 10.90 10.19 18.24
CA GLU A 145 11.25 10.38 19.65
C GLU A 145 12.56 9.68 20.02
N LEU A 146 12.75 8.45 19.55
CA LEU A 146 14.01 7.71 19.73
C LEU A 146 15.19 8.44 19.05
N GLN A 147 14.98 9.00 17.86
CA GLN A 147 16.00 9.79 17.16
C GLN A 147 16.34 11.09 17.90
N ARG A 148 15.34 11.79 18.49
CA ARG A 148 15.60 12.94 19.38
C ARG A 148 16.37 12.53 20.64
N GLN A 149 16.08 11.37 21.20
CA GLN A 149 16.76 10.86 22.40
C GLN A 149 18.22 10.48 22.09
N LEU A 150 18.47 9.84 20.95
CA LEU A 150 19.82 9.50 20.48
C LEU A 150 20.64 10.76 20.16
N MET A 151 20.04 11.77 19.55
CA MET A 151 20.70 13.04 19.27
C MET A 151 21.03 13.81 20.57
N GLN A 152 20.15 13.75 21.58
CA GLN A 152 20.42 14.36 22.89
C GLN A 152 21.55 13.63 23.65
N GLN A 153 21.61 12.30 23.54
CA GLN A 153 22.70 11.51 24.13
C GLN A 153 24.05 11.79 23.44
N GLN A 154 24.06 11.96 22.11
CA GLN A 154 25.27 12.29 21.36
C GLN A 154 25.83 13.67 21.74
N LEU A 155 24.96 14.66 21.99
CA LEU A 155 25.38 16.00 22.42
C LEU A 155 26.01 15.97 23.83
N MET A 156 25.46 15.17 24.75
CA MET A 156 25.99 15.03 26.12
C MET A 156 27.37 14.35 26.13
N MET A 157 27.60 13.36 25.26
CA MET A 157 28.90 12.70 25.13
C MET A 157 29.96 13.62 24.53
N GLN A 158 29.59 14.46 23.56
CA GLN A 158 30.48 15.47 22.98
C GLN A 158 30.89 16.52 24.02
N GLN A 159 29.98 16.93 24.90
CA GLN A 159 30.28 17.90 25.97
C GLN A 159 31.26 17.35 27.01
N MET A 160 31.17 16.06 27.35
CA MET A 160 32.12 15.41 28.26
C MET A 160 33.52 15.25 27.64
N MET A 161 33.60 14.98 26.33
CA MET A 161 34.88 14.88 25.62
C MET A 161 35.58 16.25 25.51
N THR A 162 34.80 17.33 25.36
CA THR A 162 35.34 18.71 25.26
C THR A 162 35.96 19.18 26.58
N ASN A 163 35.40 18.76 27.74
CA ASN A 163 35.96 19.09 29.06
C ASN A 163 37.28 18.35 29.38
N MET A 164 37.51 17.16 28.81
CA MET A 164 38.77 16.42 29.03
C MET A 164 39.90 16.91 28.11
N ALA A 165 39.56 17.47 26.94
CA ALA A 165 40.53 18.01 25.99
C ALA A 165 41.10 19.39 26.37
N GLN A 166 40.60 20.04 27.43
CA GLN A 166 40.99 21.41 27.80
C GLN A 166 42.15 21.49 28.81
N GLN A 167 42.69 20.37 29.31
CA GLN A 167 43.83 20.36 30.25
C GLN A 167 45.21 20.14 29.58
N ASN A 168 45.29 19.96 28.26
CA ASN A 168 46.56 19.91 27.54
C ASN A 168 46.42 20.59 26.16
N GLN A 169 47.19 21.67 25.93
CA GLN A 169 47.37 22.34 24.63
C GLN A 169 48.86 22.30 24.25
N PRO A 170 49.28 22.50 22.95
CA PRO A 170 48.52 23.14 21.86
C PRO A 170 48.56 22.47 20.46
N GLN A 171 47.64 22.96 19.60
CA GLN A 171 47.73 23.16 18.14
C GLN A 171 47.78 21.96 17.16
N GLN A 172 46.67 21.70 16.45
CA GLN A 172 46.50 22.09 15.02
C GLN A 172 45.07 21.86 14.54
N ALA A 173 44.63 22.71 13.60
CA ALA A 173 43.35 22.69 12.88
C ALA A 173 43.21 21.39 12.06
N GLU A 174 42.04 20.85 11.68
CA GLU A 174 40.89 21.41 10.97
C GLU A 174 39.68 20.49 11.20
N GLY A 175 38.47 21.04 11.11
CA GLY A 175 37.23 20.30 11.28
C GLY A 175 36.88 19.38 10.11
N SER A 176 35.96 18.44 10.34
CA SER A 176 34.76 18.23 9.53
C SER A 176 33.92 17.08 10.07
N GLU A 177 32.60 17.30 10.02
CA GLU A 177 31.54 16.31 10.11
C GLU A 177 31.78 15.12 9.15
N ALA A 178 31.37 13.93 9.58
CA ALA A 178 31.13 12.79 8.69
C ALA A 178 29.96 11.99 9.29
N ALA A 179 28.69 12.15 8.91
CA ALA A 179 28.14 12.07 7.55
C ALA A 179 28.84 10.94 6.78
N THR A 180 28.09 9.88 6.48
CA THR A 180 28.47 8.72 5.64
C THR A 180 29.25 9.15 4.40
N ALA A 181 30.56 9.34 4.56
CA ALA A 181 31.50 9.59 3.51
C ALA A 181 32.08 8.24 3.13
N ALA A 182 32.13 7.97 1.83
CA ALA A 182 32.88 6.83 1.33
C ALA A 182 34.33 6.92 1.89
N PRO A 183 34.87 5.81 2.45
CA PRO A 183 36.13 5.82 3.18
C PRO A 183 37.25 6.41 2.32
N LYS A 184 38.05 7.28 2.94
CA LYS A 184 39.11 8.06 2.27
C LYS A 184 40.50 7.50 2.55
N THR A 185 40.61 6.57 3.50
CA THR A 185 41.90 5.99 3.91
C THR A 185 41.92 4.47 3.76
N LYS A 186 43.12 3.91 3.51
CA LYS A 186 43.32 2.45 3.39
C LYS A 186 42.86 1.69 4.65
N ALA A 187 43.10 2.28 5.83
CA ALA A 187 42.71 1.68 7.11
C ALA A 187 41.18 1.59 7.27
N GLU A 188 40.43 2.59 6.80
CA GLU A 188 38.96 2.57 6.83
C GLU A 188 38.36 1.55 5.84
N VAL A 189 38.97 1.42 4.65
CA VAL A 189 38.56 0.42 3.65
C VAL A 189 38.78 -0.99 4.19
N GLN A 190 39.92 -1.23 4.86
CA GLN A 190 40.22 -2.53 5.48
C GLN A 190 39.24 -2.87 6.60
N ALA A 191 38.96 -1.92 7.51
CA ALA A 191 37.97 -2.12 8.57
C ALA A 191 36.56 -2.39 8.03
N MET A 192 36.23 -1.83 6.85
CA MET A 192 34.96 -2.09 6.19
C MET A 192 34.89 -3.49 5.57
N LEU A 193 35.99 -4.00 5.01
CA LEU A 193 36.10 -5.39 4.56
C LEU A 193 35.93 -6.37 5.73
N ASP A 194 36.62 -6.14 6.85
CA ASP A 194 36.49 -6.98 8.06
C ASP A 194 35.04 -6.97 8.60
N SER A 195 34.34 -5.84 8.48
CA SER A 195 32.92 -5.74 8.86
C SER A 195 31.99 -6.53 7.94
N LEU A 196 32.34 -6.68 6.66
CA LEU A 196 31.59 -7.48 5.70
C LEU A 196 31.78 -8.98 5.97
N ASP A 197 32.98 -9.39 6.37
CA ASP A 197 33.29 -10.77 6.76
C ASP A 197 32.45 -11.18 7.98
N MET A 198 32.37 -10.32 9.00
CA MET A 198 31.52 -10.58 10.17
C MET A 198 30.03 -10.68 9.80
N LYS A 199 29.54 -9.84 8.88
CA LYS A 199 28.15 -9.87 8.42
C LYS A 199 27.82 -11.11 7.60
N LEU A 200 28.77 -11.61 6.80
CA LEU A 200 28.62 -12.87 6.09
C LEU A 200 28.60 -14.05 7.08
N ALA A 201 29.50 -14.06 8.06
CA ALA A 201 29.54 -15.09 9.10
C ALA A 201 28.25 -15.13 9.95
N ASN A 202 27.62 -13.97 10.18
CA ASN A 202 26.34 -13.85 10.86
C ASN A 202 25.13 -14.15 9.96
N GLY A 203 25.33 -14.38 8.66
CA GLY A 203 24.25 -14.65 7.69
C GLY A 203 23.36 -13.44 7.38
N GLU A 204 23.79 -12.22 7.73
CA GLU A 204 23.03 -10.98 7.48
C GLU A 204 23.06 -10.58 6.00
N ILE A 205 24.07 -11.05 5.26
CA ILE A 205 24.23 -10.82 3.82
C ILE A 205 24.45 -12.15 3.10
N SER A 206 23.95 -12.24 1.87
CA SER A 206 24.21 -13.41 1.02
C SER A 206 25.61 -13.34 0.40
N GLU A 207 26.19 -14.50 0.10
CA GLU A 207 27.50 -14.60 -0.57
C GLU A 207 27.57 -13.78 -1.87
N ALA A 208 26.46 -13.75 -2.63
CA ALA A 208 26.38 -12.96 -3.87
C ALA A 208 26.47 -11.44 -3.62
N VAL A 209 25.92 -10.96 -2.49
CA VAL A 209 26.00 -9.54 -2.10
C VAL A 209 27.38 -9.23 -1.51
N TYR A 210 27.94 -10.14 -0.72
CA TYR A 210 29.29 -10.04 -0.17
C TYR A 210 30.34 -9.92 -1.28
N ASN A 211 30.33 -10.83 -2.27
CA ASN A 211 31.33 -10.84 -3.35
C ASN A 211 31.34 -9.53 -4.15
N ARG A 212 30.16 -8.96 -4.45
CA ARG A 212 30.06 -7.67 -5.16
C ARG A 212 30.60 -6.51 -4.34
N LEU A 213 30.35 -6.51 -3.02
CA LEU A 213 30.82 -5.45 -2.15
C LEU A 213 32.33 -5.53 -1.93
N VAL A 214 32.86 -6.72 -1.71
CA VAL A 214 34.30 -6.96 -1.57
C VAL A 214 35.05 -6.56 -2.83
N GLU A 215 34.58 -6.97 -4.01
CA GLU A 215 35.19 -6.60 -5.29
C GLU A 215 35.28 -5.08 -5.46
N LYS A 216 34.18 -4.37 -5.15
CA LYS A 216 34.13 -2.90 -5.22
C LYS A 216 35.11 -2.23 -4.24
N TRP A 217 35.24 -2.75 -3.03
CA TRP A 217 36.13 -2.17 -2.01
C TRP A 217 37.61 -2.51 -2.26
N GLN A 218 37.90 -3.71 -2.79
CA GLN A 218 39.24 -4.08 -3.24
C GLN A 218 39.70 -3.24 -4.43
N GLN A 219 38.81 -2.99 -5.40
CA GLN A 219 39.10 -2.09 -6.52
C GLN A 219 39.40 -0.67 -6.04
N ARG A 220 38.65 -0.17 -5.05
CA ARG A 220 38.91 1.13 -4.44
C ARG A 220 40.24 1.15 -3.67
N LEU A 221 40.65 0.03 -3.07
CA LEU A 221 41.93 -0.09 -2.36
C LEU A 221 43.12 -0.07 -3.33
N SER A 222 43.01 -0.76 -4.47
CA SER A 222 44.05 -0.77 -5.51
C SER A 222 44.17 0.57 -6.24
N GLU A 223 43.08 1.33 -6.38
CA GLU A 223 43.11 2.72 -6.89
C GLU A 223 43.80 3.70 -5.91
N MET A 224 44.04 3.30 -4.66
CA MET A 224 44.74 4.09 -3.64
C MET A 224 46.21 3.68 -3.45
N GLU A 225 46.73 2.69 -4.18
CA GLU A 225 48.17 2.36 -4.29
C GLU A 225 48.87 3.18 -5.38
#